data_AF-A0A357ED36-F1
#
_entry.id   AF-A0A357ED36-F1
#
_cell.length_a   1.000
_cell.length_b   1.000
_cell.length_c   1.000
_cell.angle_alpha   90.00
_cell.angle_beta   90.00
_cell.angle_gamma   90.00
#
_symmetry.space_group_name_H-M   'P 1'
#
loop_
_entity.id
_entity.type
_entity.pdbx_description
1 polymer ?
#
loop_
_entity_poly.entity_id
_entity_poly.type
_entity_poly.pdbx_seq_one_letter_code
_entity_poly.pdbx_strand_id
1 'polypeptide(L)'
;MTGWGTLWGLVLLSTTYGCAQSPYAHGGHPTGLSRYDVERDYAECEYKAKLANEQHFYSSSSPFPFGSGPQSPTDHARALHGLTTINAMRDTCLAAKGYRLN
;
A
#
# COMPACT_ATOMS: atom_id res chain seq x y z
N MET A 1 -25.29 20.89 -27.29
CA MET A 1 -23.99 20.26 -27.68
C MET A 1 -23.10 19.99 -26.45
N THR A 2 -23.65 19.48 -25.34
CA THR A 2 -22.91 19.35 -24.05
C THR A 2 -22.84 17.91 -23.51
N GLY A 3 -23.57 16.95 -24.09
CA GLY A 3 -23.61 15.57 -23.58
C GLY A 3 -22.41 14.69 -23.92
N TRP A 4 -21.58 15.09 -24.90
CA TRP A 4 -20.41 14.30 -25.29
C TRP A 4 -19.21 14.56 -24.35
N GLY A 5 -19.05 15.79 -23.86
CA GLY A 5 -17.94 16.14 -22.94
C GLY A 5 -18.03 15.40 -21.60
N THR A 6 -19.24 15.18 -21.08
CA THR A 6 -19.47 14.43 -19.83
C THR A 6 -19.21 12.93 -19.99
N LEU A 7 -19.56 12.34 -21.14
CA LEU A 7 -19.25 10.94 -21.45
C LEU A 7 -17.75 10.70 -21.54
N TRP A 8 -17.01 11.57 -22.24
CA TRP A 8 -15.55 11.49 -22.31
C TRP A 8 -14.89 11.65 -20.94
N GLY A 9 -15.39 12.57 -20.10
CA GLY A 9 -14.92 12.74 -18.73
C GLY A 9 -15.12 11.48 -17.86
N LEU A 10 -16.28 10.82 -17.96
CA LEU A 10 -16.58 9.59 -17.22
C LEU A 10 -15.73 8.39 -17.69
N VAL A 11 -15.45 8.28 -18.99
CA VAL A 11 -14.57 7.23 -19.54
C VAL A 11 -13.11 7.45 -19.12
N LEU A 12 -12.64 8.70 -19.09
CA LEU A 12 -11.29 9.03 -18.58
C LEU A 12 -11.14 8.74 -17.08
N LEU A 13 -12.15 9.07 -16.27
CA LEU A 13 -12.12 8.76 -14.83
C LEU A 13 -12.13 7.25 -14.56
N SER A 14 -12.97 6.49 -15.26
CA SER A 14 -13.07 5.03 -15.07
C SER A 14 -11.80 4.28 -15.51
N THR A 15 -11.11 4.75 -16.55
CA THR A 15 -9.82 4.14 -16.98
C THR A 15 -8.68 4.43 -16.01
N THR A 16 -8.65 5.59 -15.36
CA THR A 16 -7.62 5.89 -14.34
C THR A 16 -7.78 5.11 -13.03
N TYR A 17 -9.01 4.77 -12.62
CA TYR A 17 -9.25 3.96 -11.42
C TYR A 17 -8.93 2.47 -11.61
N GLY A 18 -9.01 1.96 -12.84
CA GLY A 18 -8.67 0.56 -13.17
C GLY A 18 -7.17 0.25 -13.17
N CYS A 19 -6.31 1.27 -13.18
CA CYS A 19 -4.85 1.12 -13.16
C CYS A 19 -4.24 1.22 -11.76
N ALA A 20 -5.05 1.18 -10.70
CA ALA A 20 -4.51 0.93 -9.37
C ALA A 20 -3.97 -0.51 -9.35
N GLN A 21 -2.64 -0.65 -9.53
CA GLN A 21 -1.95 -1.92 -9.32
C GLN A 21 -2.44 -2.49 -7.99
N SER A 22 -3.06 -3.67 -8.05
CA SER A 22 -3.54 -4.35 -6.86
C SER A 22 -2.40 -4.36 -5.84
N PRO A 23 -2.60 -3.89 -4.60
CA PRO A 23 -1.55 -3.92 -3.58
C PRO A 23 -1.03 -5.35 -3.34
N TYR A 24 -1.85 -6.35 -3.69
CA TYR A 24 -1.54 -7.78 -3.60
C TYR A 24 -0.73 -8.33 -4.79
N ALA A 25 -0.42 -7.51 -5.81
CA ALA A 25 0.39 -7.90 -6.96
C ALA A 25 1.91 -7.72 -6.71
N HIS A 26 2.36 -7.84 -5.46
CA HIS A 26 3.78 -7.83 -5.11
C HIS A 26 4.41 -9.18 -5.48
N GLY A 27 4.82 -9.29 -6.74
CA GLY A 27 5.56 -10.43 -7.29
C GLY A 27 4.79 -11.75 -7.31
N GLY A 28 5.52 -12.87 -7.34
CA GLY A 28 4.94 -14.21 -7.52
C GLY A 28 4.55 -14.85 -6.20
N HIS A 29 3.29 -15.25 -6.04
CA HIS A 29 2.84 -16.01 -4.86
C HIS A 29 3.17 -17.51 -5.00
N PRO A 30 3.24 -18.27 -3.89
CA PRO A 30 3.50 -19.70 -3.94
C PRO A 30 2.40 -20.43 -4.73
N THR A 31 2.76 -21.55 -5.35
CA THR A 31 1.81 -22.38 -6.11
C THR A 31 0.82 -23.07 -5.18
N GLY A 32 -0.47 -23.06 -5.53
CA GLY A 32 -1.52 -23.76 -4.79
C GLY A 32 -2.27 -22.91 -3.76
N LEU A 33 -1.93 -21.63 -3.60
CA LEU A 33 -2.74 -20.71 -2.80
C LEU A 33 -3.92 -20.16 -3.61
N SER A 34 -5.09 -20.09 -2.97
CA SER A 34 -6.21 -19.33 -3.51
C SER A 34 -5.98 -17.83 -3.34
N ARG A 35 -6.72 -17.01 -4.08
CA ARG A 35 -6.69 -15.54 -3.93
C ARG A 35 -6.99 -15.11 -2.49
N TYR A 36 -7.90 -15.81 -1.82
CA TYR A 36 -8.24 -15.55 -0.42
C TYR A 36 -7.06 -15.80 0.52
N ASP A 37 -6.30 -16.87 0.28
CA ASP A 37 -5.12 -17.19 1.09
C ASP A 37 -4.04 -16.12 0.94
N VAL A 38 -3.84 -15.62 -0.28
CA VAL A 38 -2.92 -14.52 -0.57
C VAL A 38 -3.33 -13.23 0.16
N GLU A 39 -4.61 -12.87 0.08
CA GLU A 39 -5.14 -11.69 0.77
C GLU A 39 -5.01 -11.83 2.30
N ARG A 40 -5.24 -13.03 2.85
CA ARG A 40 -5.07 -13.32 4.28
C ARG A 40 -3.61 -13.21 4.71
N ASP A 41 -2.69 -13.81 3.96
CA ASP A 41 -1.26 -13.78 4.27
C ASP A 41 -0.71 -12.36 4.22
N TYR A 42 -1.12 -11.58 3.23
CA TYR A 42 -0.74 -10.19 3.09
C TYR A 42 -1.27 -9.35 4.26
N ALA A 43 -2.56 -9.50 4.61
CA ALA A 43 -3.15 -8.79 5.75
C ALA A 43 -2.45 -9.15 7.09
N GLU A 44 -2.09 -10.42 7.27
CA GLU A 44 -1.35 -10.87 8.45
C GLU A 44 0.06 -10.25 8.51
N CYS A 45 0.80 -10.26 7.40
CA CYS A 45 2.14 -9.69 7.32
C CYS A 45 2.11 -8.16 7.49
N GLU A 46 1.11 -7.49 6.92
CA GLU A 46 0.92 -6.04 7.09
C GLU A 46 0.60 -5.68 8.54
N TYR A 47 -0.27 -6.46 9.20
CA TYR A 47 -0.60 -6.26 10.61
C TYR A 47 0.65 -6.39 11.50
N LYS A 48 1.44 -7.44 11.30
CA LYS A 48 2.69 -7.66 12.05
C LYS A 48 3.72 -6.55 11.79
N ALA A 49 3.86 -6.12 10.54
CA ALA A 49 4.79 -5.05 10.16
C ALA A 49 4.43 -3.71 10.82
N LYS A 50 3.13 -3.40 10.94
CA LYS A 50 2.63 -2.22 11.66
C LYS A 50 2.89 -2.32 13.17
N LEU A 51 2.61 -3.47 13.76
CA LEU A 51 2.81 -3.70 15.21
C LEU A 51 4.29 -3.62 15.61
N ALA A 52 5.20 -4.00 14.72
CA ALA A 52 6.64 -3.82 14.92
C ALA A 52 7.12 -2.36 14.80
N ASN A 53 6.30 -1.46 14.22
CA ASN A 53 6.66 -0.07 13.90
C ASN A 53 5.74 0.96 14.57
N GLU A 54 5.13 0.63 15.70
CA GLU A 54 4.24 1.53 16.45
C GLU A 54 4.88 2.88 16.77
N GLN A 55 6.20 2.90 17.00
CA GLN A 55 6.95 4.13 17.32
C GLN A 55 7.07 5.11 16.15
N HIS A 56 6.92 4.64 14.91
CA HIS A 56 7.06 5.48 13.71
C HIS A 56 5.73 6.04 13.20
N PHE A 57 4.60 5.53 13.69
CA PHE A 57 3.27 6.00 13.33
C PHE A 57 2.56 6.54 14.56
N TYR A 58 2.70 7.85 14.80
CA TYR A 58 1.86 8.58 15.76
C TYR A 58 0.37 8.57 15.38
N SER A 59 0.00 8.12 14.18
CA SER A 59 -1.39 7.93 13.78
C SER A 59 -1.49 7.01 12.56
N SER A 60 -1.78 5.74 12.78
CA SER A 60 -2.23 4.82 11.72
C SER A 60 -3.59 5.23 11.10
N SER A 61 -4.17 6.35 11.55
CA SER A 61 -5.48 6.88 11.16
C SER A 61 -5.44 7.96 10.07
N SER A 62 -4.25 8.44 9.66
CA SER A 62 -4.17 9.44 8.60
C SER A 62 -3.87 8.80 7.24
N PRO A 63 -4.82 8.78 6.29
CA PRO A 63 -4.55 8.36 4.90
C PRO A 63 -3.63 9.32 4.15
N PHE A 64 -3.26 10.46 4.78
CA PHE A 64 -2.23 11.38 4.32
C PHE A 64 -1.20 11.58 5.43
N PRO A 65 -0.02 10.93 5.40
CA PRO A 65 1.06 11.22 6.36
C PRO A 65 1.59 12.67 6.21
N PHE A 66 1.14 13.37 5.17
CA PHE A 66 1.54 14.71 4.81
C PHE A 66 0.31 15.63 4.85
N GLY A 67 0.15 16.39 5.94
CA GLY A 67 -0.81 17.49 5.99
C GLY A 67 -0.39 18.62 5.03
N SER A 68 -1.34 19.43 4.58
CA SER A 68 -1.06 20.64 3.79
C SER A 68 -0.43 21.72 4.68
N GLY A 69 0.89 21.67 4.85
CA GLY A 69 1.64 22.63 5.66
C GLY A 69 3.15 22.36 5.67
N PRO A 70 3.98 23.32 6.14
CA PRO A 70 5.42 23.11 6.27
C PRO A 70 5.69 21.98 7.26
N GLN A 71 6.19 20.85 6.77
CA GLN A 71 6.66 19.77 7.62
C GLN A 71 8.12 19.99 7.98
N SER A 72 8.50 19.69 9.22
CA SER A 72 9.91 19.68 9.58
C SER A 72 10.60 18.55 8.78
N PRO A 73 11.81 18.77 8.22
CA PRO A 73 12.54 17.73 7.50
C PRO A 73 12.75 16.45 8.33
N THR A 74 12.91 16.61 9.64
CA THR A 74 13.09 15.52 10.59
C THR A 74 11.83 14.66 10.73
N ASP A 75 10.65 15.29 10.80
CA ASP A 75 9.38 14.56 10.89
C ASP A 75 9.06 13.86 9.56
N HIS A 76 9.39 14.50 8.44
CA HIS A 76 9.25 13.88 7.12
C HIS A 76 10.18 12.67 6.97
N ALA A 77 11.45 12.78 7.39
CA ALA A 77 12.39 11.66 7.36
C ALA A 77 11.95 10.51 8.29
N ARG A 78 11.41 10.83 9.47
CA ARG A 78 10.87 9.82 10.40
C ARG A 78 9.65 9.10 9.83
N ALA A 79 8.74 9.83 9.17
CA ALA A 79 7.57 9.25 8.52
C ALA A 79 7.96 8.36 7.33
N LEU A 80 8.87 8.84 6.48
CA LEU A 80 9.39 8.08 5.35
C LEU A 80 10.10 6.81 5.84
N HIS A 81 10.92 6.93 6.87
CA HIS A 81 11.59 5.79 7.49
C HIS A 81 10.57 4.77 8.02
N GLY A 82 9.53 5.22 8.73
CA GLY A 82 8.44 4.37 9.18
C GLY A 82 7.77 3.58 8.05
N LEU A 83 7.40 4.27 6.96
CA LEU A 83 6.80 3.63 5.78
C LEU A 83 7.74 2.59 5.16
N THR A 84 9.02 2.93 5.01
CA THR A 84 10.01 2.00 4.45
C THR A 84 10.22 0.79 5.33
N THR A 85 10.26 0.96 6.65
CA THR A 85 10.45 -0.15 7.60
C THR A 85 9.23 -1.06 7.62
N ILE A 86 8.01 -0.52 7.56
CA ILE A 86 6.79 -1.35 7.45
C ILE A 86 6.80 -2.15 6.16
N ASN A 87 7.10 -1.52 5.02
CA ASN A 87 7.15 -2.22 3.74
C ASN A 87 8.21 -3.32 3.77
N ALA A 88 9.42 -3.01 4.23
CA ALA A 88 10.50 -3.99 4.36
C ALA A 88 10.15 -5.16 5.28
N MET A 89 9.46 -4.90 6.40
CA MET A 89 9.03 -5.95 7.34
C MET A 89 7.91 -6.82 6.76
N ARG A 90 6.91 -6.20 6.10
CA ARG A 90 5.84 -6.92 5.41
C ARG A 90 6.43 -7.82 4.33
N ASP A 91 7.35 -7.28 3.54
CA ASP A 91 8.06 -7.98 2.48
C ASP A 91 8.88 -9.14 3.07
N THR A 92 9.62 -8.91 4.15
CA THR A 92 10.35 -10.00 4.83
C THR A 92 9.41 -11.12 5.31
N CYS A 93 8.23 -10.78 5.83
CA CYS A 93 7.21 -11.75 6.23
C CYS A 93 6.65 -12.55 5.04
N LEU A 94 6.36 -11.88 3.92
CA LEU A 94 5.91 -12.53 2.70
C LEU A 94 6.99 -13.43 2.10
N ALA A 95 8.24 -12.97 2.08
CA ALA A 95 9.39 -13.76 1.64
C ALA A 95 9.56 -15.03 2.49
N ALA A 96 9.40 -14.94 3.80
CA ALA A 96 9.44 -16.10 4.70
C ALA A 96 8.31 -17.11 4.42
N LYS A 97 7.17 -16.65 3.90
CA LYS A 97 6.06 -17.50 3.43
C LYS A 97 6.27 -18.05 2.01
N GLY A 98 7.39 -17.73 1.36
CA GLY A 98 7.73 -18.22 0.02
C GLY A 98 7.22 -17.35 -1.12
N TYR A 99 6.73 -16.14 -0.85
CA TYR A 99 6.41 -15.18 -1.89
C TYR A 99 7.70 -14.64 -2.51
N ARG A 100 7.70 -14.47 -3.83
CA ARG A 100 8.78 -13.81 -4.58
C ARG A 100 8.46 -12.35 -4.69
N LEU A 101 9.31 -11.51 -4.11
CA LEU A 101 9.16 -10.06 -4.11
C LEU A 101 10.10 -9.50 -5.18
N ASN A 102 9.62 -8.56 -5.97
CA ASN A 102 10.39 -7.89 -7.03
C ASN A 102 10.74 -6.47 -6.60
#